data_AF-A0A434KQB2-F1
#
_entry.id   AF-A0A434KQB2-F1
#
_cell.length_a   1.000
_cell.length_b   1.000
_cell.length_c   1.000
_cell.angle_alpha   90.00
_cell.angle_beta   90.00
_cell.angle_gamma   90.00
#
_symmetry.space_group_name_H-M   'P 1'
#
loop_
_entity.id
_entity.type
_entity.pdbx_description
1 polymer ?
#
loop_
_entity_poly.entity_id
_entity_poly.type
_entity_poly.pdbx_seq_one_letter_code
_entity_poly.pdbx_strand_id
1 'polypeptide(L)'
;KRFANYWKSDAAWFDSFEALAIHDVTARTNALATGQIHAMERCDLKTIHLLERNKGLEIVSVAGTQHYSMPMLCDVAPFDNPDVRLAIKHAINRQQLLDTLLHGHGKLGNDHPIGSTNRFFAKNLPQREFDPDKARFHLKKAGL
;
A
#
# COMPACT_ATOMS: atom_id res chain seq x y z
N LYS A 1 18.41 16.41 -18.19
CA LYS A 1 18.59 17.87 -18.41
C LYS A 1 17.35 18.41 -19.13
N ARG A 2 16.96 19.68 -18.94
CA ARG A 2 15.78 20.28 -19.58
C ARG A 2 15.93 20.24 -21.11
N PHE A 3 14.88 19.83 -21.80
CA PHE A 3 14.82 19.86 -23.27
C PHE A 3 14.37 21.24 -23.75
N ALA A 4 15.24 21.96 -24.46
CA ALA A 4 14.99 23.35 -24.86
C ALA A 4 13.80 23.52 -25.82
N ASN A 5 13.54 22.52 -26.67
CA ASN A 5 12.47 22.56 -27.67
C ASN A 5 11.19 21.86 -27.18
N TYR A 6 10.93 21.86 -25.87
CA TYR A 6 9.70 21.29 -25.34
C TYR A 6 8.50 22.13 -25.78
N TRP A 7 7.49 21.48 -26.34
CA TRP A 7 6.36 22.13 -27.00
C TRP A 7 5.45 22.93 -26.05
N LYS A 8 5.44 22.61 -24.75
CA LYS A 8 4.75 23.43 -23.73
C LYS A 8 5.74 24.45 -23.15
N SER A 9 5.42 25.72 -23.29
CA SER A 9 6.20 26.83 -22.72
C SER A 9 6.09 26.92 -21.18
N ASP A 10 5.02 26.39 -20.60
CA ASP A 10 4.67 26.48 -19.18
C ASP A 10 4.92 25.14 -18.45
N ALA A 11 6.14 24.61 -18.54
CA ALA A 11 6.49 23.29 -18.02
C ALA A 11 7.99 23.14 -17.71
N ALA A 12 8.35 22.05 -17.01
CA ALA A 12 9.73 21.67 -16.71
C ALA A 12 10.54 22.83 -16.08
N TRP A 13 10.02 23.35 -14.96
CA TRP A 13 10.52 24.49 -14.19
C TRP A 13 11.91 24.30 -13.53
N PHE A 14 12.71 23.34 -14.00
CA PHE A 14 14.04 22.98 -13.49
C PHE A 14 15.01 22.71 -14.67
N ASP A 15 16.31 22.96 -14.47
CA ASP A 15 17.32 22.76 -15.52
C ASP A 15 17.77 21.28 -15.65
N SER A 16 17.67 20.51 -14.57
CA SER A 16 17.96 19.07 -14.57
C SER A 16 17.18 18.31 -13.51
N PHE A 17 17.03 17.01 -13.77
CA PHE A 17 16.53 16.03 -12.84
C PHE A 17 17.59 14.93 -12.73
N GLU A 18 17.82 14.47 -11.52
CA GLU A 18 18.71 13.36 -11.19
C GLU A 18 17.92 12.36 -10.34
N ALA A 19 17.96 11.09 -10.73
CA ALA A 19 17.34 10.01 -9.99
C ALA A 19 18.44 9.16 -9.34
N LEU A 20 18.49 9.17 -8.01
CA LEU A 20 19.45 8.41 -7.23
C LEU A 20 18.78 7.14 -6.68
N ALA A 21 19.41 5.99 -6.89
CA ALA A 21 18.98 4.74 -6.29
C ALA A 21 19.56 4.60 -4.88
N ILE A 22 18.83 5.07 -3.87
CA ILE A 22 19.20 4.91 -2.44
C ILE A 22 18.26 3.89 -1.79
N HIS A 23 18.70 2.63 -1.78
CA HIS A 23 17.88 1.49 -1.30
C HIS A 23 17.60 1.55 0.19
N ASP A 24 18.63 1.88 0.99
CA ASP A 24 18.49 1.96 2.45
C ASP A 24 17.59 3.14 2.85
N VAL A 25 16.56 2.85 3.65
CA VAL A 25 15.54 3.84 4.03
C VAL A 25 16.12 4.91 4.96
N THR A 26 17.04 4.54 5.85
CA THR A 26 17.69 5.47 6.76
C THR A 26 18.60 6.43 5.99
N ALA A 27 19.40 5.92 5.06
CA ALA A 27 20.23 6.74 4.18
C ALA A 27 19.39 7.72 3.35
N ARG A 28 18.28 7.27 2.76
CA ARG A 28 17.37 8.13 1.98
C ARG A 28 16.71 9.21 2.84
N THR A 29 16.29 8.85 4.05
CA THR A 29 15.71 9.79 5.03
C THR A 29 16.73 10.85 5.45
N ASN A 30 17.98 10.46 5.73
CA ASN A 30 19.05 11.38 6.07
C ASN A 30 19.40 12.30 4.91
N ALA A 31 19.51 11.77 3.68
CA ALA A 31 19.77 12.56 2.49
C ALA A 31 18.69 13.65 2.28
N LEU A 32 17.42 13.32 2.51
CA LEU A 32 16.33 14.31 2.47
C LEU A 32 16.48 15.34 3.59
N ALA A 33 16.70 14.89 4.83
CA ALA A 33 16.80 15.77 5.99
C ALA A 33 17.98 16.75 5.91
N THR A 34 19.09 16.36 5.27
CA THR A 34 20.27 17.21 5.06
C THR A 34 20.21 18.02 3.75
N GLY A 35 19.15 17.87 2.94
CA GLY A 35 19.00 18.57 1.66
C GLY A 35 19.91 18.05 0.54
N GLN A 36 20.47 16.84 0.67
CA GLN A 36 21.21 16.19 -0.43
C GLN A 36 20.28 15.76 -1.57
N ILE A 37 19.02 15.46 -1.25
CA ILE A 37 17.96 15.23 -2.21
C ILE A 37 16.77 16.14 -1.91
N HIS A 38 16.01 16.49 -2.94
CA HIS A 38 14.85 17.39 -2.83
C HIS A 38 13.54 16.64 -2.55
N ALA A 39 13.48 15.35 -2.89
CA ALA A 39 12.28 14.53 -2.75
C ALA A 39 12.69 13.07 -2.55
N MET A 40 11.86 12.33 -1.83
CA MET A 40 11.96 10.87 -1.75
C MET A 40 10.57 10.24 -1.82
N GLU A 41 10.52 9.03 -2.35
CA GLU A 41 9.35 8.16 -2.26
C GLU A 41 9.52 7.11 -1.15
N ARG A 42 8.41 6.43 -0.84
CA ARG A 42 8.38 5.29 0.09
C ARG A 42 9.00 5.63 1.46
N CYS A 43 8.52 6.72 2.07
CA CYS A 43 8.87 7.06 3.45
C CYS A 43 8.57 5.87 4.39
N ASP A 44 9.38 5.66 5.42
CA ASP A 44 9.04 4.68 6.45
C ASP A 44 7.85 5.18 7.26
N LEU A 45 6.74 4.43 7.20
CA LEU A 45 5.50 4.75 7.90
C LEU A 45 5.68 4.72 9.43
N LYS A 46 6.65 3.94 9.95
CA LYS A 46 6.96 3.89 11.38
C LYS A 46 7.48 5.21 11.92
N THR A 47 8.23 5.95 11.09
CA THR A 47 8.95 7.16 11.49
C THR A 47 8.50 8.40 10.73
N ILE A 48 7.45 8.32 9.90
CA ILE A 48 6.97 9.45 9.09
C ILE A 48 6.59 10.66 9.96
N HIS A 49 6.03 10.42 11.15
CA HIS A 49 5.69 11.44 12.14
C HIS A 49 6.91 12.25 12.63
N LEU A 50 8.14 11.75 12.48
CA LEU A 50 9.36 12.51 12.78
C LEU A 50 9.69 13.48 11.65
N LEU A 51 9.46 13.08 10.39
CA LEU A 51 9.64 13.94 9.22
C LEU A 51 8.60 15.06 9.18
N GLU A 52 7.36 14.80 9.60
CA GLU A 52 6.30 15.80 9.74
C GLU A 52 6.65 16.95 10.70
N ARG A 53 7.61 16.75 11.61
CA ARG A 53 8.09 17.81 12.52
C ARG A 53 9.01 18.81 11.81
N ASN A 54 9.58 18.44 10.67
CA ASN A 54 10.44 19.33 9.90
C ASN A 54 9.59 20.27 9.04
N LYS A 55 9.51 21.54 9.42
CA LYS A 55 8.74 22.58 8.70
C LYS A 55 9.25 22.85 7.27
N GLY A 56 10.46 22.42 6.93
CA GLY A 56 11.02 22.52 5.58
C GLY A 56 10.60 21.38 4.65
N LEU A 57 9.85 20.39 5.16
CA LEU A 57 9.38 19.25 4.38
C LEU A 57 7.85 19.25 4.30
N GLU A 58 7.34 18.86 3.13
CA GLU A 58 5.93 18.56 2.92
C GLU A 58 5.78 17.04 2.78
N ILE A 59 4.88 16.45 3.58
CA ILE A 59 4.52 15.04 3.45
C ILE A 59 3.29 14.92 2.57
N VAL A 60 3.49 14.42 1.36
CA VAL A 60 2.40 14.17 0.39
C VAL A 60 1.92 12.73 0.54
N SER A 61 0.72 12.56 1.09
CA SER A 61 0.04 11.27 1.23
C SER A 61 -1.20 11.23 0.33
N VAL A 62 -1.12 10.46 -0.75
CA VAL A 62 -2.21 10.32 -1.73
C VAL A 62 -2.62 8.86 -1.87
N ALA A 63 -3.91 8.63 -2.11
CA ALA A 63 -4.43 7.28 -2.35
C ALA A 63 -3.93 6.75 -3.71
N GLY A 64 -2.89 5.90 -3.65
CA GLY A 64 -2.32 5.23 -4.81
C GLY A 64 -3.08 3.95 -5.21
N THR A 65 -2.52 3.22 -6.18
CA THR A 65 -3.07 1.96 -6.70
C THR A 65 -2.40 0.71 -6.11
N GLN A 66 -1.53 0.88 -5.11
CA GLN A 66 -0.85 -0.23 -4.46
C GLN A 66 -1.86 -1.15 -3.76
N HIS A 67 -1.72 -2.46 -4.00
CA HIS A 67 -2.61 -3.48 -3.44
C HIS A 67 -1.80 -4.56 -2.73
N TYR A 68 -2.05 -4.74 -1.44
CA TYR A 68 -1.52 -5.86 -0.67
C TYR A 68 -2.51 -7.02 -0.75
N SER A 69 -2.04 -8.18 -1.22
CA SER A 69 -2.87 -9.37 -1.40
C SER A 69 -2.14 -10.62 -0.93
N MET A 70 -2.93 -11.66 -0.67
CA MET A 70 -2.47 -13.02 -0.47
C MET A 70 -3.11 -13.88 -1.57
N PRO A 71 -2.45 -14.02 -2.73
CA PRO A 71 -2.95 -14.88 -3.80
C PRO A 71 -3.03 -16.32 -3.33
N MET A 72 -4.14 -16.98 -3.65
CA MET A 72 -4.37 -18.40 -3.40
C MET A 72 -4.56 -19.06 -4.76
N LEU A 73 -3.63 -19.94 -5.14
CA LEU A 73 -3.68 -20.66 -6.41
C LEU A 73 -4.86 -21.64 -6.39
N CYS A 74 -5.95 -21.29 -7.07
CA CYS A 74 -7.23 -22.01 -6.99
C CYS A 74 -7.24 -23.38 -7.68
N ASP A 75 -6.12 -23.80 -8.24
CA ASP A 75 -5.87 -25.09 -8.89
C ASP A 75 -4.87 -25.96 -8.10
N VAL A 76 -4.40 -25.48 -6.93
CA VAL A 76 -3.43 -26.18 -6.09
C VAL A 76 -4.02 -26.42 -4.71
N ALA A 77 -4.00 -27.68 -4.25
CA ALA A 77 -4.42 -28.02 -2.89
C ALA A 77 -3.56 -27.30 -1.82
N PRO A 78 -4.16 -26.80 -0.72
CA PRO A 78 -5.57 -26.91 -0.35
C PRO A 78 -6.44 -25.73 -0.84
N PHE A 79 -5.90 -24.84 -1.67
CA PHE A 79 -6.59 -23.63 -2.14
C PHE A 79 -7.56 -23.88 -3.30
N ASP A 80 -7.53 -25.06 -3.92
CA ASP A 80 -8.56 -25.55 -4.82
C ASP A 80 -9.94 -25.64 -4.13
N ASN A 81 -9.98 -25.95 -2.84
CA ASN A 81 -11.19 -25.93 -2.04
C ASN A 81 -11.65 -24.49 -1.66
N PRO A 82 -12.86 -24.06 -2.06
CA PRO A 82 -13.37 -22.72 -1.74
C PRO A 82 -13.56 -22.47 -0.23
N ASP A 83 -13.87 -23.49 0.56
CA ASP A 83 -14.01 -23.35 2.01
C ASP A 83 -12.66 -23.03 2.66
N VAL A 84 -11.55 -23.61 2.20
CA VAL A 84 -10.20 -23.24 2.69
C VAL A 84 -9.89 -21.77 2.41
N ARG A 85 -10.24 -21.29 1.20
CA ARG A 85 -10.05 -19.86 0.86
C ARG A 85 -10.91 -18.95 1.72
N LEU A 86 -12.16 -19.33 2.02
CA LEU A 86 -13.04 -18.58 2.92
C LEU A 86 -12.53 -18.58 4.36
N ALA A 87 -12.00 -19.72 4.83
CA ALA A 87 -11.42 -19.82 6.15
C ALA A 87 -10.29 -18.80 6.35
N ILE A 88 -9.35 -18.74 5.40
CA ILE A 88 -8.23 -17.80 5.42
C ILE A 88 -8.71 -16.36 5.40
N LYS A 89 -9.68 -16.04 4.54
CA LYS A 89 -10.23 -14.68 4.43
C LYS A 89 -10.89 -14.17 5.71
N HIS A 90 -11.44 -15.07 6.54
CA HIS A 90 -12.01 -14.76 7.86
C HIS A 90 -10.98 -14.85 8.99
N ALA A 91 -9.88 -15.58 8.82
CA ALA A 91 -8.80 -15.67 9.80
C ALA A 91 -7.87 -14.44 9.82
N ILE A 92 -7.96 -13.56 8.83
CA ILE A 92 -7.11 -12.37 8.72
C ILE A 92 -7.81 -11.14 9.30
N ASN A 93 -7.24 -10.58 10.38
CA ASN A 93 -7.63 -9.28 10.89
C ASN A 93 -7.01 -8.13 10.08
N ARG A 94 -7.71 -7.73 9.02
CA ARG A 94 -7.26 -6.66 8.10
C ARG A 94 -7.06 -5.32 8.81
N GLN A 95 -7.88 -5.01 9.83
CA GLN A 95 -7.75 -3.76 10.60
C GLN A 95 -6.45 -3.78 11.42
N GLN A 96 -6.18 -4.89 12.12
CA GLN A 96 -4.92 -5.05 12.84
C GLN A 96 -3.71 -4.91 11.92
N LEU A 97 -3.74 -5.50 10.72
CA LEU A 97 -2.65 -5.35 9.74
C LEU A 97 -2.47 -3.88 9.29
N LEU A 98 -3.57 -3.17 9.01
CA LEU A 98 -3.54 -1.75 8.65
C LEU A 98 -2.92 -0.91 9.78
N ASP A 99 -3.31 -1.17 11.01
CA ASP A 99 -2.85 -0.39 12.17
C ASP A 99 -1.39 -0.68 12.53
N THR A 100 -0.98 -1.95 12.47
CA THR A 100 0.35 -2.39 12.93
C THR A 100 1.43 -2.31 11.87
N LEU A 101 1.12 -2.61 10.60
CA LEU A 101 2.11 -2.63 9.52
C LEU A 101 2.13 -1.33 8.74
N LEU A 102 0.95 -0.74 8.50
CA LEU A 102 0.81 0.47 7.70
C LEU A 102 0.57 1.72 8.54
N HIS A 103 0.46 1.60 9.86
CA HIS A 103 0.23 2.72 10.77
C HIS A 103 -0.97 3.60 10.34
N GLY A 104 -2.03 2.96 9.83
CA GLY A 104 -3.22 3.66 9.32
C GLY A 104 -3.10 4.25 7.91
N HIS A 105 -1.93 4.19 7.28
CA HIS A 105 -1.71 4.64 5.90
C HIS A 105 -2.21 3.60 4.88
N GLY A 106 -3.53 3.52 4.74
CA GLY A 106 -4.17 2.65 3.77
C GLY A 106 -5.68 2.60 3.94
N LYS A 107 -6.30 1.66 3.24
CA LYS A 107 -7.72 1.32 3.38
C LYS A 107 -7.86 -0.19 3.41
N LEU A 108 -8.88 -0.68 4.11
CA LEU A 108 -9.18 -2.11 4.12
C LEU A 108 -9.54 -2.58 2.71
N GLY A 109 -8.90 -3.66 2.28
CA GLY A 109 -9.26 -4.35 1.04
C GLY A 109 -10.47 -5.27 1.26
N ASN A 110 -11.24 -5.49 0.19
CA ASN A 110 -12.42 -6.36 0.22
C ASN A 110 -12.37 -7.46 -0.85
N ASP A 111 -11.23 -8.16 -0.93
CA ASP A 111 -10.95 -9.29 -1.84
C ASP A 111 -11.11 -8.99 -3.34
N HIS A 112 -10.86 -7.74 -3.73
CA HIS A 112 -10.71 -7.32 -5.12
C HIS A 112 -9.63 -6.22 -5.23
N PRO A 113 -8.99 -6.05 -6.40
CA PRO A 113 -7.85 -5.13 -6.54
C PRO A 113 -8.25 -3.66 -6.78
N ILE A 114 -9.53 -3.38 -7.00
CA ILE A 114 -10.01 -2.02 -7.32
C ILE A 114 -10.00 -1.15 -6.05
N GLY A 115 -9.20 -0.09 -6.04
CA GLY A 115 -9.16 0.90 -4.95
C GLY A 115 -10.30 1.91 -4.99
N SER A 116 -10.57 2.57 -3.86
CA SER A 116 -11.72 3.48 -3.67
C SER A 116 -11.70 4.75 -4.55
N THR A 117 -10.54 5.12 -5.09
CA THR A 117 -10.38 6.24 -6.04
C THR A 117 -10.84 5.89 -7.45
N ASN A 118 -11.02 4.60 -7.76
CA ASN A 118 -11.48 4.16 -9.07
C ASN A 118 -13.01 4.21 -9.16
N ARG A 119 -13.55 4.69 -10.29
CA ARG A 119 -15.01 4.74 -10.54
C ARG A 119 -15.72 3.39 -10.47
N PHE A 120 -14.99 2.29 -10.70
CA PHE A 120 -15.51 0.91 -10.67
C PHE A 120 -15.39 0.25 -9.29
N PHE A 121 -15.01 1.00 -8.24
CA PHE A 121 -14.95 0.48 -6.89
C PHE A 121 -16.33 0.00 -6.41
N ALA A 122 -16.38 -1.23 -5.89
CA ALA A 122 -17.60 -1.86 -5.40
C ALA A 122 -18.01 -1.30 -4.03
N LYS A 123 -18.47 -0.05 -3.98
CA LYS A 123 -18.82 0.70 -2.76
C LYS A 123 -19.86 0.01 -1.86
N ASN A 124 -20.75 -0.77 -2.47
CA ASN A 124 -21.86 -1.43 -1.78
C ASN A 124 -21.54 -2.87 -1.35
N LEU A 125 -20.34 -3.38 -1.65
CA LEU A 125 -19.93 -4.71 -1.21
C LEU A 125 -19.60 -4.65 0.29
N PRO A 126 -20.31 -5.39 1.17
CA PRO A 126 -20.03 -5.39 2.60
C PRO A 126 -18.59 -5.84 2.87
N GLN A 127 -17.92 -5.17 3.81
CA GLN A 127 -16.55 -5.50 4.20
C GLN A 127 -16.51 -6.91 4.80
N ARG A 128 -15.57 -7.74 4.35
CA ARG A 128 -15.30 -9.02 5.02
C ARG A 128 -14.55 -8.79 6.31
N GLU A 129 -15.17 -9.21 7.40
CA GLU A 129 -14.66 -9.06 8.75
C GLU A 129 -13.86 -10.29 9.21
N PHE A 130 -13.00 -10.04 10.20
CA PHE A 130 -12.29 -11.06 10.94
C PHE A 130 -13.28 -11.83 11.82
N ASP A 131 -13.33 -13.14 11.63
CA ASP A 131 -14.27 -14.03 12.30
C ASP A 131 -13.63 -15.43 12.46
N PRO A 132 -12.91 -15.67 13.57
CA PRO A 132 -12.27 -16.95 13.84
C PRO A 132 -13.23 -18.13 13.89
N ASP A 133 -14.50 -17.91 14.26
CA ASP A 133 -15.51 -18.96 14.30
C ASP A 133 -15.94 -19.36 12.89
N LYS A 134 -16.18 -18.41 12.00
CA LYS A 134 -16.40 -18.70 10.57
C LYS A 134 -15.17 -19.35 9.94
N ALA A 135 -13.96 -18.93 10.32
CA ALA A 135 -12.74 -19.57 9.84
C ALA A 135 -12.70 -21.05 10.22
N ARG A 136 -12.92 -21.37 11.51
CA ARG A 136 -13.01 -22.76 12.00
C ARG A 136 -14.14 -23.55 11.34
N PHE A 137 -15.29 -22.94 11.14
CA PHE A 137 -16.43 -23.55 10.46
C PHE A 137 -16.05 -24.00 9.04
N HIS A 138 -15.41 -23.12 8.27
CA HIS A 138 -14.98 -23.43 6.91
C HIS A 138 -13.86 -24.47 6.86
N LEU A 139 -12.89 -24.45 7.79
CA LEU A 139 -11.87 -25.51 7.86
C LEU A 139 -12.51 -26.89 8.10
N LYS A 140 -13.43 -27.00 9.06
CA LYS A 140 -14.17 -28.25 9.31
C LYS A 140 -14.92 -28.72 8.07
N LYS A 141 -15.57 -27.81 7.34
CA LYS A 141 -16.27 -28.12 6.09
C LYS A 141 -15.32 -28.58 4.98
N ALA A 142 -14.08 -28.12 5.00
CA ALA A 142 -13.00 -28.58 4.13
C ALA A 142 -12.35 -29.90 4.58
N GLY A 143 -12.74 -30.45 5.74
CA GLY A 143 -12.14 -31.66 6.31
C GLY A 143 -10.80 -31.43 7.01
N LEU A 144 -10.53 -30.18 7.46
CA LEU A 144 -9.33 -29.74 8.16
C LEU A 144 -9.61 -29.33 9.61
#